data_AF-A0A4Q0I0G6-F1
#
_entry.id   AF-A0A4Q0I0G6-F1
#
_cell.length_a   1.000
_cell.length_b   1.000
_cell.length_c   1.000
_cell.angle_alpha   90.00
_cell.angle_beta   90.00
_cell.angle_gamma   90.00
#
_symmetry.space_group_name_H-M   'P 1'
#
loop_
_entity.id
_entity.type
_entity.pdbx_description
1 polymer ?
#
loop_
_entity_poly.entity_id
_entity_poly.type
_entity_poly.pdbx_seq_one_letter_code
_entity_poly.pdbx_strand_id
1 'polypeptide(L)'
;MKNLLLGNGINIQFGGVAYSSSFIMKRIKYQAKLDRYDELFGNKLTGTEIVNLLENFVEEANNIREGVYDDLATDSDTLDALKDFKYRYNTTIKNSHDIMLEDWFFVVHMFFLKNFDLEEHRISAMQGFEHLILDAIYNSGKIQEIYKEMKKYKKVKRFFNSFDNIYTLNYDNNIENLTQKKVYHLHGDFSVFANSENESNVLGYIRKKAGETVVLDNMKHCFCNALLNYSGKLKYKVITDSHRLIVEADNFADRYANDIIFKQELERLKEEKPLEYSMIMTKISHPELNMATEYYFDSFSKIEGELTIIGMSPNNDAHIFDAILSNKKLSKVIFYYYDEKDRAFIETYFPKRLFQCEKVDALWTRLDCKRKTYNCNYKLPYEHLDKFIEIFNALSDDFVSLETIIKEVNKIPQFEMKRLCQLVKIDMHKRNPFHTTTDEKEFLQQNASISYIALQEGILPSVLYMICIMNFEYIKEMA
;
A
#
# COMPACT_ATOMS: atom_id res chain seq x y z
N MET A 1 -22.16 19.60 9.05
CA MET A 1 -21.08 19.18 8.15
C MET A 1 -21.01 17.65 8.18
N LYS A 2 -20.87 17.02 7.01
CA LYS A 2 -20.73 15.58 6.83
C LYS A 2 -19.33 15.29 6.29
N ASN A 3 -18.54 14.55 7.06
CA ASN A 3 -17.18 14.19 6.72
C ASN A 3 -17.11 12.69 6.43
N LEU A 4 -16.23 12.31 5.52
CA LEU A 4 -15.96 10.93 5.17
C LEU A 4 -14.47 10.62 5.35
N LEU A 5 -14.16 9.47 5.92
CA LEU A 5 -12.82 8.90 5.99
C LEU A 5 -12.81 7.50 5.35
N LEU A 6 -11.88 7.27 4.43
CA LEU A 6 -11.78 6.05 3.65
C LEU A 6 -10.42 5.36 3.85
N GLY A 7 -10.47 4.07 4.20
CA GLY A 7 -9.31 3.17 4.17
C GLY A 7 -9.34 2.19 2.99
N ASN A 8 -8.39 1.26 2.98
CA ASN A 8 -8.16 0.33 1.86
C ASN A 8 -9.34 -0.60 1.57
N GLY A 9 -10.27 -0.78 2.52
CA GLY A 9 -11.49 -1.56 2.29
C GLY A 9 -12.31 -1.08 1.09
N ILE A 10 -12.18 0.19 0.67
CA ILE A 10 -12.85 0.67 -0.54
C ILE A 10 -12.21 0.12 -1.83
N ASN A 11 -10.88 0.06 -1.88
CA ASN A 11 -10.14 -0.54 -2.99
C ASN A 11 -10.41 -2.04 -3.03
N ILE A 12 -10.44 -2.68 -1.85
CA ILE A 12 -10.83 -4.09 -1.75
C ILE A 12 -12.26 -4.30 -2.20
N GLN A 13 -13.22 -3.38 -1.98
CA GLN A 13 -14.62 -3.54 -2.40
C GLN A 13 -14.83 -3.41 -3.92
N PHE A 14 -14.09 -2.53 -4.59
CA PHE A 14 -14.29 -2.28 -6.02
C PHE A 14 -13.22 -2.88 -6.93
N GLY A 15 -11.99 -3.04 -6.44
CA GLY A 15 -10.84 -3.54 -7.20
C GLY A 15 -10.48 -5.02 -6.98
N GLY A 16 -11.04 -5.66 -5.96
CA GLY A 16 -10.90 -7.10 -5.75
C GLY A 16 -9.97 -7.46 -4.60
N VAL A 17 -9.74 -8.77 -4.43
CA VAL A 17 -8.71 -9.26 -3.51
C VAL A 17 -7.29 -8.93 -3.99
N ALA A 18 -7.13 -8.44 -5.22
CA ALA A 18 -5.88 -7.89 -5.76
C ALA A 18 -5.26 -6.80 -4.87
N TYR A 19 -6.08 -6.12 -4.06
CA TYR A 19 -5.66 -5.05 -3.13
C TYR A 19 -5.71 -5.48 -1.67
N SER A 20 -5.79 -6.79 -1.40
CA SER A 20 -5.52 -7.35 -0.08
C SER A 20 -4.01 -7.42 0.18
N SER A 21 -3.60 -7.34 1.45
CA SER A 21 -2.18 -7.38 1.84
C SER A 21 -1.46 -8.60 1.30
N SER A 22 -2.09 -9.78 1.34
CA SER A 22 -1.49 -11.02 0.83
C SER A 22 -1.19 -10.96 -0.68
N PHE A 23 -2.13 -10.46 -1.49
CA PHE A 23 -1.91 -10.31 -2.94
C PHE A 23 -0.87 -9.26 -3.28
N ILE A 24 -0.85 -8.16 -2.53
CA ILE A 24 0.18 -7.12 -2.66
C ILE A 24 1.56 -7.70 -2.37
N MET A 25 1.73 -8.43 -1.26
CA MET A 25 3.02 -9.05 -0.92
C MET A 25 3.46 -10.11 -1.93
N LYS A 26 2.54 -10.98 -2.39
CA LYS A 26 2.86 -11.94 -3.46
C LYS A 26 3.34 -11.26 -4.74
N ARG A 27 2.78 -10.09 -5.07
CA ARG A 27 3.13 -9.35 -6.29
C ARG A 27 4.61 -8.95 -6.34
N ILE A 28 5.21 -8.61 -5.19
CA ILE A 28 6.63 -8.25 -5.10
C ILE A 28 7.51 -9.41 -5.60
N LYS A 29 7.24 -10.64 -5.15
CA LYS A 29 7.98 -11.85 -5.57
C LYS A 29 8.00 -12.00 -7.10
N TYR A 30 6.85 -11.85 -7.76
CA TYR A 30 6.79 -12.05 -9.21
C TYR A 30 7.32 -10.87 -10.02
N GLN A 31 7.22 -9.64 -9.52
CA GLN A 31 7.91 -8.49 -10.13
C GLN A 31 9.43 -8.68 -10.08
N ALA A 32 9.94 -9.15 -8.93
CA ALA A 32 11.35 -9.47 -8.76
C ALA A 32 11.80 -10.57 -9.72
N LYS A 33 11.06 -11.68 -9.82
CA LYS A 33 11.34 -12.76 -10.79
C LYS A 33 11.30 -12.32 -12.26
N LEU A 34 10.69 -11.17 -12.55
CA LEU A 34 10.62 -10.58 -13.88
C LEU A 34 11.71 -9.52 -14.11
N ASP A 35 12.72 -9.45 -13.24
CA ASP A 35 13.84 -8.50 -13.27
C ASP A 35 13.36 -7.03 -13.27
N ARG A 36 12.13 -6.75 -12.78
CA ARG A 36 11.54 -5.39 -12.85
C ARG A 36 12.14 -4.42 -11.84
N TYR A 37 12.78 -4.92 -10.80
CA TYR A 37 13.34 -4.10 -9.73
C TYR A 37 14.83 -3.78 -9.90
N ASP A 38 15.52 -4.37 -10.88
CA ASP A 38 16.96 -4.17 -11.05
C ASP A 38 17.31 -2.68 -11.20
N GLU A 39 16.58 -1.95 -12.06
CA GLU A 39 16.77 -0.50 -12.25
C GLU A 39 16.41 0.30 -11.00
N LEU A 40 15.36 -0.10 -10.27
CA LEU A 40 14.91 0.54 -9.03
C LEU A 40 16.01 0.56 -7.96
N PHE A 41 16.88 -0.44 -7.96
CA PHE A 41 18.03 -0.55 -7.06
C PHE A 41 19.36 -0.23 -7.74
N GLY A 42 19.35 0.47 -8.88
CA GLY A 42 20.56 0.88 -9.60
C GLY A 42 21.42 -0.30 -10.04
N ASN A 43 20.80 -1.44 -10.35
CA ASN A 43 21.41 -2.72 -10.71
C ASN A 43 22.34 -3.30 -9.62
N LYS A 44 22.16 -2.89 -8.36
CA LYS A 44 22.92 -3.41 -7.21
C LYS A 44 22.26 -4.62 -6.55
N LEU A 45 20.96 -4.81 -6.76
CA LEU A 45 20.19 -5.94 -6.28
C LEU A 45 19.43 -6.54 -7.46
N THR A 46 19.58 -7.85 -7.61
CA THR A 46 18.85 -8.64 -8.60
C THR A 46 17.50 -9.09 -8.07
N GLY A 47 16.59 -9.42 -8.97
CA GLY A 47 15.32 -10.06 -8.63
C GLY A 47 15.44 -11.27 -7.70
N THR A 48 16.41 -12.15 -7.92
CA THR A 48 16.66 -13.33 -7.09
C THR A 48 17.07 -12.96 -5.66
N GLU A 49 17.94 -11.96 -5.50
CA GLU A 49 18.37 -11.48 -4.18
C GLU A 49 17.19 -10.87 -3.40
N ILE A 50 16.30 -10.15 -4.08
CA ILE A 50 15.08 -9.60 -3.46
C ILE A 50 14.15 -10.72 -2.97
N VAL A 51 13.96 -11.79 -3.77
CA VAL A 51 13.13 -12.93 -3.35
C VAL A 51 13.75 -13.62 -2.13
N ASN A 52 15.05 -13.90 -2.17
CA ASN A 52 15.77 -14.52 -1.06
C ASN A 52 15.72 -13.65 0.21
N LEU A 53 15.83 -12.33 0.07
CA LEU A 53 15.69 -11.39 1.18
C LEU A 53 14.32 -11.52 1.85
N LEU A 54 13.23 -11.51 1.07
CA LEU A 54 11.88 -11.66 1.61
C LEU A 54 11.68 -13.01 2.31
N GLU A 55 12.26 -14.08 1.78
CA GLU A 55 12.17 -15.41 2.37
C GLU A 55 12.97 -15.51 3.67
N ASN A 56 14.19 -14.96 3.72
CA ASN A 56 15.01 -14.94 4.93
C ASN A 56 14.39 -14.07 6.04
N PHE A 57 13.70 -12.99 5.69
CA PHE A 57 13.01 -12.15 6.67
C PHE A 57 11.80 -12.84 7.31
N VAL A 58 11.29 -13.94 6.75
CA VAL A 58 10.31 -14.80 7.44
C VAL A 58 10.92 -15.47 8.66
N GLU A 59 12.20 -15.84 8.59
CA GLU A 59 12.92 -16.37 9.75
C GLU A 59 13.04 -15.29 10.84
N GLU A 60 13.42 -14.07 10.46
CA GLU A 60 13.54 -12.98 11.44
C GLU A 60 12.20 -12.60 12.06
N ALA A 61 11.12 -12.61 11.28
CA ALA A 61 9.76 -12.46 11.80
C ALA A 61 9.40 -13.56 12.83
N ASN A 62 9.78 -14.81 12.58
CA ASN A 62 9.58 -15.91 13.53
C ASN A 62 10.47 -15.77 14.78
N ASN A 63 11.71 -15.31 14.64
CA ASN A 63 12.59 -15.05 15.77
C ASN A 63 12.02 -13.94 16.68
N ILE A 64 11.45 -12.87 16.10
CA ILE A 64 10.73 -11.82 16.84
C ILE A 64 9.53 -12.44 17.58
N ARG A 65 8.73 -13.24 16.87
CA ARG A 65 7.57 -13.95 17.45
C ARG A 65 7.94 -14.82 18.65
N GLU A 66 9.06 -15.54 18.55
CA GLU A 66 9.55 -16.47 19.57
C GLU A 66 10.27 -15.79 20.74
N GLY A 67 10.45 -14.47 20.67
CA GLY A 67 11.01 -13.65 21.74
C GLY A 67 12.53 -13.54 21.73
N VAL A 68 13.19 -13.95 20.64
CA VAL A 68 14.65 -13.80 20.47
C VAL A 68 15.08 -12.32 20.53
N TYR A 69 14.17 -11.41 20.16
CA TYR A 69 14.40 -9.98 20.10
C TYR A 69 13.81 -9.19 21.29
N ASP A 70 13.19 -9.84 22.27
CA ASP A 70 12.39 -9.16 23.30
C ASP A 70 13.20 -8.12 24.08
N ASP A 71 14.45 -8.44 24.42
CA ASP A 71 15.35 -7.56 25.20
C ASP A 71 15.85 -6.34 24.40
N LEU A 72 15.65 -6.31 23.09
CA LEU A 72 16.06 -5.20 22.21
C LEU A 72 15.01 -4.08 22.18
N ALA A 73 13.75 -4.39 22.48
CA ALA A 73 12.67 -3.41 22.53
C ALA A 73 12.75 -2.60 23.83
N THR A 74 13.32 -1.40 23.76
CA THR A 74 13.59 -0.57 24.96
C THR A 74 12.68 0.63 25.10
N ASP A 75 12.22 1.22 23.99
CA ASP A 75 11.27 2.33 23.99
C ASP A 75 9.82 1.84 23.97
N SER A 76 8.89 2.69 24.41
CA SER A 76 7.46 2.34 24.52
C SER A 76 6.83 1.96 23.19
N ASP A 77 7.25 2.57 22.08
CA ASP A 77 6.60 2.38 20.79
C ASP A 77 7.02 1.04 20.19
N THR A 78 8.31 0.71 20.28
CA THR A 78 8.81 -0.63 19.90
C THR A 78 8.19 -1.72 20.80
N LEU A 79 8.05 -1.47 22.12
CA LEU A 79 7.43 -2.42 23.05
C LEU A 79 5.95 -2.68 22.74
N ASP A 80 5.19 -1.64 22.41
CA ASP A 80 3.78 -1.76 22.03
C ASP A 80 3.65 -2.52 20.71
N ALA A 81 4.47 -2.18 19.71
CA ALA A 81 4.50 -2.87 18.42
C ALA A 81 4.89 -4.35 18.55
N LEU A 82 5.86 -4.68 19.40
CA LEU A 82 6.28 -6.06 19.68
C LEU A 82 5.15 -6.88 20.29
N LYS A 83 4.43 -6.34 21.27
CA LYS A 83 3.29 -7.03 21.91
C LYS A 83 2.19 -7.31 20.89
N ASP A 84 1.83 -6.32 20.08
CA ASP A 84 0.81 -6.46 19.05
C ASP A 84 1.23 -7.48 17.97
N PHE A 85 2.48 -7.41 17.50
CA PHE A 85 3.05 -8.36 16.55
C PHE A 85 2.95 -9.80 17.09
N LYS A 86 3.43 -10.07 18.30
CA LYS A 86 3.37 -11.41 18.92
C LYS A 86 1.94 -11.90 19.15
N TYR A 87 1.01 -10.99 19.46
CA TYR A 87 -0.41 -11.31 19.62
C TYR A 87 -1.06 -11.76 18.30
N ARG A 88 -0.79 -11.04 17.21
CA ARG A 88 -1.34 -11.34 15.88
C ARG A 88 -0.68 -12.56 15.24
N TYR A 89 0.64 -12.69 15.36
CA TYR A 89 1.41 -13.82 14.84
C TYR A 89 1.63 -14.88 15.92
N ASN A 90 0.56 -15.50 16.42
CA ASN A 90 0.67 -16.52 17.47
C ASN A 90 1.08 -17.92 16.95
N THR A 91 1.16 -18.12 15.64
CA THR A 91 1.64 -19.34 14.97
C THR A 91 2.84 -19.06 14.08
N THR A 92 3.60 -20.11 13.73
CA THR A 92 4.72 -20.01 12.80
C THR A 92 4.30 -19.39 11.47
N ILE A 93 5.03 -18.35 11.07
CA ILE A 93 4.88 -17.67 9.78
C ILE A 93 5.58 -18.54 8.73
N LYS A 94 4.89 -18.91 7.67
CA LYS A 94 5.44 -19.82 6.65
C LYS A 94 5.91 -19.08 5.41
N ASN A 95 5.23 -18.01 5.03
CA ASN A 95 5.51 -17.28 3.80
C ASN A 95 5.63 -15.79 4.07
N SER A 96 6.36 -15.10 3.21
CA SER A 96 6.50 -13.63 3.25
C SER A 96 5.15 -12.90 3.12
N HIS A 97 4.21 -13.44 2.35
CA HIS A 97 2.88 -12.87 2.17
C HIS A 97 1.90 -13.16 3.32
N ASP A 98 2.33 -13.88 4.36
CA ASP A 98 1.58 -14.03 5.60
C ASP A 98 1.79 -12.83 6.54
N ILE A 99 2.87 -12.05 6.34
CA ILE A 99 3.18 -10.83 7.08
C ILE A 99 2.43 -9.65 6.46
N MET A 100 1.69 -8.89 7.28
CA MET A 100 0.98 -7.70 6.85
C MET A 100 1.95 -6.58 6.42
N LEU A 101 1.49 -5.71 5.51
CA LEU A 101 2.33 -4.69 4.86
C LEU A 101 3.12 -3.82 5.84
N GLU A 102 2.46 -3.31 6.88
CA GLU A 102 3.09 -2.38 7.82
C GLU A 102 4.04 -3.10 8.78
N ASP A 103 3.82 -4.38 9.04
CA ASP A 103 4.67 -5.18 9.92
C ASP A 103 6.04 -5.45 9.31
N TRP A 104 6.18 -5.38 7.99
CA TRP A 104 7.49 -5.47 7.35
C TRP A 104 8.44 -4.39 7.86
N PHE A 105 7.94 -3.17 8.08
CA PHE A 105 8.74 -2.09 8.64
C PHE A 105 9.12 -2.37 10.10
N PHE A 106 8.28 -3.09 10.85
CA PHE A 106 8.62 -3.53 12.21
C PHE A 106 9.69 -4.64 12.18
N VAL A 107 9.55 -5.63 11.30
CA VAL A 107 10.56 -6.71 11.16
C VAL A 107 11.91 -6.13 10.75
N VAL A 108 11.94 -5.19 9.80
CA VAL A 108 13.18 -4.47 9.41
C VAL A 108 13.75 -3.68 10.57
N HIS A 109 12.92 -2.93 11.30
CA HIS A 109 13.36 -2.19 12.50
C HIS A 109 14.02 -3.12 13.53
N MET A 110 13.36 -4.21 13.89
CA MET A 110 13.90 -5.19 14.85
C MET A 110 15.20 -5.84 14.34
N PHE A 111 15.29 -6.17 13.05
CA PHE A 111 16.51 -6.70 12.43
C PHE A 111 17.72 -5.76 12.64
N PHE A 112 17.56 -4.46 12.44
CA PHE A 112 18.63 -3.49 12.67
C PHE A 112 18.95 -3.28 14.16
N LEU A 113 17.98 -3.43 15.07
CA LEU A 113 18.26 -3.42 16.51
C LEU A 113 19.14 -4.59 16.94
N LYS A 114 18.99 -5.77 16.32
CA LYS A 114 19.84 -6.94 16.58
C LYS A 114 21.22 -6.80 15.93
N ASN A 115 21.28 -6.23 14.73
CA ASN A 115 22.49 -6.06 13.94
C ASN A 115 22.92 -4.59 13.94
N PHE A 116 23.28 -4.08 15.12
CA PHE A 116 23.55 -2.66 15.35
C PHE A 116 24.74 -2.13 14.53
N ASP A 117 25.63 -3.02 14.09
CA ASP A 117 26.75 -2.71 13.20
C ASP A 117 26.29 -2.27 11.80
N LEU A 118 25.05 -2.59 11.41
CA LEU A 118 24.45 -2.22 10.14
C LEU A 118 23.54 -0.98 10.23
N GLU A 119 23.39 -0.38 11.41
CA GLU A 119 22.40 0.68 11.69
C GLU A 119 22.49 1.88 10.72
N GLU A 120 23.68 2.19 10.20
CA GLU A 120 23.89 3.24 9.19
C GLU A 120 23.12 3.01 7.88
N HIS A 121 22.74 1.76 7.59
CA HIS A 121 22.01 1.38 6.39
C HIS A 121 20.49 1.28 6.60
N ARG A 122 19.98 1.43 7.83
CA ARG A 122 18.56 1.23 8.13
C ARG A 122 17.64 2.10 7.28
N ILE A 123 17.97 3.38 7.12
CA ILE A 123 17.13 4.32 6.35
C ILE A 123 17.02 3.89 4.88
N SER A 124 18.15 3.53 4.26
CA SER A 124 18.19 3.05 2.88
C SER A 124 17.46 1.73 2.71
N ALA A 125 17.59 0.81 3.68
CA ALA A 125 16.85 -0.46 3.67
C ALA A 125 15.35 -0.25 3.78
N MET A 126 14.90 0.60 4.71
CA MET A 126 13.49 0.97 4.88
C MET A 126 12.91 1.57 3.59
N GLN A 127 13.64 2.47 2.95
CA GLN A 127 13.25 3.04 1.65
C GLN A 127 13.15 1.96 0.56
N GLY A 128 14.07 1.00 0.54
CA GLY A 128 14.01 -0.12 -0.39
C GLY A 128 12.74 -0.96 -0.24
N PHE A 129 12.38 -1.33 1.00
CA PHE A 129 11.12 -2.02 1.29
C PHE A 129 9.90 -1.17 0.94
N GLU A 130 9.94 0.14 1.23
CA GLU A 130 8.89 1.08 0.85
C GLU A 130 8.67 1.09 -0.67
N HIS A 131 9.71 1.22 -1.48
CA HIS A 131 9.56 1.21 -2.94
C HIS A 131 8.96 -0.11 -3.46
N LEU A 132 9.38 -1.26 -2.92
CA LEU A 132 8.82 -2.57 -3.29
C LEU A 132 7.32 -2.66 -2.96
N ILE A 133 6.94 -2.23 -1.76
CA ILE A 133 5.54 -2.25 -1.30
C ILE A 133 4.70 -1.26 -2.10
N LEU A 134 5.19 -0.05 -2.38
CA LEU A 134 4.48 0.96 -3.17
C LEU A 134 4.25 0.49 -4.61
N ASP A 135 5.26 -0.09 -5.27
CA ASP A 135 5.08 -0.67 -6.61
C ASP A 135 4.04 -1.78 -6.62
N ALA A 136 4.11 -2.65 -5.60
CA ALA A 136 3.13 -3.69 -5.45
C ALA A 136 1.73 -3.10 -5.28
N ILE A 137 1.49 -2.15 -4.36
CA ILE A 137 0.17 -1.51 -4.18
C ILE A 137 -0.31 -0.87 -5.49
N TYR A 138 0.57 -0.16 -6.19
CA TYR A 138 0.26 0.56 -7.42
C TYR A 138 -0.26 -0.36 -8.55
N ASN A 139 0.20 -1.62 -8.57
CA ASN A 139 -0.31 -2.67 -9.45
C ASN A 139 -0.29 -2.28 -10.94
N SER A 140 0.84 -1.77 -11.44
CA SER A 140 0.96 -1.23 -12.81
C SER A 140 -0.10 -0.15 -13.14
N GLY A 141 -0.48 0.67 -12.16
CA GLY A 141 -1.48 1.72 -12.30
C GLY A 141 -2.93 1.25 -12.24
N LYS A 142 -3.21 -0.06 -12.17
CA LYS A 142 -4.57 -0.58 -12.08
C LYS A 142 -5.32 -0.08 -10.84
N ILE A 143 -4.61 0.23 -9.75
CA ILE A 143 -5.25 0.80 -8.56
C ILE A 143 -5.89 2.16 -8.85
N GLN A 144 -5.28 2.96 -9.73
CA GLN A 144 -5.79 4.29 -10.10
C GLN A 144 -7.01 4.23 -11.03
N GLU A 145 -7.43 3.03 -11.44
CA GLU A 145 -8.56 2.83 -12.36
C GLU A 145 -9.82 2.27 -11.69
N ILE A 146 -9.79 1.97 -10.39
CA ILE A 146 -10.91 1.37 -9.66
C ILE A 146 -12.16 2.25 -9.73
N TYR A 147 -12.01 3.58 -9.85
CA TYR A 147 -13.13 4.51 -10.05
C TYR A 147 -13.98 4.17 -11.28
N LYS A 148 -13.43 3.52 -12.31
CA LYS A 148 -14.17 3.06 -13.50
C LYS A 148 -15.21 2.00 -13.11
N GLU A 149 -14.87 1.12 -12.18
CA GLU A 149 -15.81 0.15 -11.60
C GLU A 149 -16.84 0.83 -10.69
N MET A 150 -16.40 1.77 -9.84
CA MET A 150 -17.31 2.55 -8.98
C MET A 150 -18.36 3.32 -9.80
N LYS A 151 -17.95 3.87 -10.96
CA LYS A 151 -18.80 4.67 -11.86
C LYS A 151 -19.99 3.89 -12.44
N LYS A 152 -19.93 2.55 -12.47
CA LYS A 152 -21.06 1.70 -12.89
C LYS A 152 -22.26 1.81 -11.94
N TYR A 153 -22.02 2.24 -10.69
CA TYR A 153 -23.04 2.32 -9.64
C TYR A 153 -23.44 3.78 -9.36
N LYS A 154 -24.55 4.25 -9.94
CA LYS A 154 -25.01 5.65 -9.79
C LYS A 154 -25.19 6.08 -8.32
N LYS A 155 -25.64 5.18 -7.45
CA LYS A 155 -25.83 5.46 -6.02
C LYS A 155 -24.51 5.65 -5.29
N VAL A 156 -23.45 4.94 -5.67
CA VAL A 156 -22.10 5.09 -5.09
C VAL A 156 -21.55 6.49 -5.35
N LYS A 157 -21.61 6.97 -6.60
CA LYS A 157 -21.19 8.35 -6.92
C LYS A 157 -22.00 9.40 -6.13
N ARG A 158 -23.32 9.24 -6.04
CA ARG A 158 -24.19 10.15 -5.27
C ARG A 158 -23.86 10.13 -3.78
N PHE A 159 -23.57 8.96 -3.23
CA PHE A 159 -23.20 8.79 -1.83
C PHE A 159 -21.92 9.58 -1.52
N PHE A 160 -20.84 9.37 -2.28
CA PHE A 160 -19.60 10.10 -2.06
C PHE A 160 -19.74 11.62 -2.27
N ASN A 161 -20.51 12.04 -3.28
CA ASN A 161 -20.79 13.46 -3.51
C ASN A 161 -21.57 14.14 -2.37
N SER A 162 -22.26 13.38 -1.51
CA SER A 162 -23.10 13.91 -0.44
C SER A 162 -22.32 14.38 0.80
N PHE A 163 -21.03 14.08 0.88
CA PHE A 163 -20.15 14.53 1.96
C PHE A 163 -19.54 15.87 1.65
N ASP A 164 -19.40 16.74 2.65
CA ASP A 164 -18.77 18.06 2.51
C ASP A 164 -17.25 17.91 2.33
N ASN A 165 -16.61 17.13 3.22
CA ASN A 165 -15.18 16.82 3.17
C ASN A 165 -14.95 15.32 3.04
N ILE A 166 -13.93 14.94 2.26
CA ILE A 166 -13.51 13.55 2.07
C ILE A 166 -12.02 13.43 2.38
N TYR A 167 -11.71 12.56 3.33
CA TYR A 167 -10.36 12.19 3.74
C TYR A 167 -10.11 10.74 3.35
N THR A 168 -8.85 10.41 3.04
CA THR A 168 -8.46 9.02 2.78
C THR A 168 -7.08 8.71 3.31
N LEU A 169 -6.88 7.43 3.66
CA LEU A 169 -5.59 6.83 3.95
C LEU A 169 -4.98 6.15 2.72
N ASN A 170 -5.74 6.04 1.62
CA ASN A 170 -5.26 5.39 0.41
C ASN A 170 -4.42 6.37 -0.41
N TYR A 171 -3.47 5.82 -1.17
CA TYR A 171 -2.56 6.60 -2.02
C TYR A 171 -3.14 6.87 -3.43
N ASP A 172 -4.23 6.21 -3.81
CA ASP A 172 -4.88 6.38 -5.11
C ASP A 172 -5.87 7.55 -5.14
N ASN A 173 -6.14 8.08 -6.33
CA ASN A 173 -7.02 9.23 -6.55
C ASN A 173 -8.40 8.82 -7.09
N ASN A 174 -8.89 7.62 -6.73
CA ASN A 174 -10.13 7.10 -7.30
C ASN A 174 -11.34 7.95 -6.95
N ILE A 175 -11.37 8.55 -5.77
CA ILE A 175 -12.53 9.30 -5.30
C ILE A 175 -12.60 10.67 -5.97
N GLU A 176 -11.46 11.31 -6.20
CA GLU A 176 -11.31 12.54 -6.98
C GLU A 176 -11.77 12.29 -8.40
N ASN A 177 -11.29 11.21 -9.03
CA ASN A 177 -11.69 10.84 -10.38
C ASN A 177 -13.20 10.54 -10.48
N LEU A 178 -13.79 9.93 -9.45
CA LEU A 178 -15.23 9.62 -9.42
C LEU A 178 -16.12 10.86 -9.20
N THR A 179 -15.73 11.70 -8.23
CA THR A 179 -16.56 12.78 -7.67
C THR A 179 -16.24 14.15 -8.24
N GLN A 180 -15.01 14.35 -8.73
CA GLN A 180 -14.43 15.65 -9.09
C GLN A 180 -14.34 16.62 -7.91
N LYS A 181 -14.34 16.10 -6.67
CA LYS A 181 -14.15 16.87 -5.44
C LYS A 181 -12.71 16.75 -4.96
N LYS A 182 -12.25 17.75 -4.21
CA LYS A 182 -11.00 17.66 -3.46
C LYS A 182 -11.11 16.54 -2.43
N VAL A 183 -10.09 15.71 -2.36
CA VAL A 183 -9.89 14.68 -1.33
C VAL A 183 -8.60 15.00 -0.59
N TYR A 184 -8.61 14.76 0.72
CA TYR A 184 -7.49 15.06 1.62
C TYR A 184 -6.78 13.76 2.01
N HIS A 185 -5.58 13.57 1.48
CA HIS A 185 -4.77 12.37 1.68
C HIS A 185 -3.98 12.44 2.98
N LEU A 186 -4.40 11.68 3.98
CA LEU A 186 -3.79 11.68 5.31
C LEU A 186 -2.47 10.93 5.36
N HIS A 187 -2.23 10.02 4.41
CA HIS A 187 -0.99 9.23 4.30
C HIS A 187 -0.26 9.46 2.98
N GLY A 188 -0.57 10.51 2.23
CA GLY A 188 0.08 10.78 0.94
C GLY A 188 -0.66 10.19 -0.28
N ASP A 189 -0.08 10.40 -1.45
CA ASP A 189 -0.73 10.32 -2.76
C ASP A 189 0.30 9.91 -3.82
N PHE A 190 -0.01 8.88 -4.62
CA PHE A 190 0.85 8.41 -5.70
C PHE A 190 1.19 9.48 -6.76
N SER A 191 0.35 10.51 -6.89
CA SER A 191 0.55 11.63 -7.82
C SER A 191 1.47 12.72 -7.28
N VAL A 192 1.84 12.67 -5.99
CA VAL A 192 2.69 13.68 -5.34
C VAL A 192 4.02 13.06 -4.98
N PHE A 193 5.11 13.58 -5.56
CA PHE A 193 6.46 13.14 -5.21
C PHE A 193 6.82 13.44 -3.76
N ALA A 194 7.65 12.59 -3.17
CA ALA A 194 8.31 12.83 -1.90
C ALA A 194 9.04 14.19 -1.92
N ASN A 195 9.19 14.83 -0.75
CA ASN A 195 9.83 16.15 -0.63
C ASN A 195 11.16 16.23 -1.37
N SER A 196 11.95 15.15 -1.33
CA SER A 196 13.28 15.11 -1.92
C SER A 196 13.32 14.98 -3.44
N GLU A 197 12.21 14.58 -4.06
CA GLU A 197 12.09 14.37 -5.49
C GLU A 197 11.12 15.37 -6.16
N ASN A 198 10.44 16.19 -5.36
CA ASN A 198 9.46 17.17 -5.82
C ASN A 198 10.10 18.55 -6.03
N GLU A 199 10.20 19.01 -7.28
CA GLU A 199 10.77 20.33 -7.61
C GLU A 199 9.95 21.51 -7.05
N SER A 200 8.66 21.31 -6.74
CA SER A 200 7.84 22.31 -6.03
C SER A 200 8.07 22.31 -4.51
N ASN A 201 8.93 21.41 -4.00
CA ASN A 201 9.41 21.41 -2.63
C ASN A 201 10.84 21.93 -2.58
N VAL A 202 11.20 22.62 -1.49
CA VAL A 202 12.53 23.19 -1.26
C VAL A 202 13.65 22.14 -1.40
N LEU A 203 13.50 20.96 -0.79
CA LEU A 203 14.54 19.92 -0.84
C LEU A 203 14.68 19.36 -2.26
N GLY A 204 13.56 19.04 -2.90
CA GLY A 204 13.56 18.54 -4.28
C GLY A 204 14.08 19.57 -5.28
N TYR A 205 13.81 20.86 -5.07
CA TYR A 205 14.37 21.95 -5.88
C TYR A 205 15.90 22.01 -5.78
N ILE A 206 16.45 21.94 -4.56
CA ILE A 206 17.90 21.92 -4.32
C ILE A 206 18.53 20.70 -5.01
N ARG A 207 17.99 19.51 -4.76
CA ARG A 207 18.49 18.26 -5.34
C ARG A 207 18.38 18.26 -6.86
N LYS A 208 17.29 18.79 -7.42
CA LYS A 208 17.09 18.87 -8.87
C LYS A 208 18.15 19.75 -9.52
N LYS A 209 18.46 20.91 -8.94
CA LYS A 209 19.55 21.78 -9.40
C LYS A 209 20.91 21.12 -9.32
N ALA A 210 21.15 20.28 -8.31
CA ALA A 210 22.39 19.53 -8.15
C ALA A 210 22.47 18.28 -9.05
N GLY A 211 21.38 17.88 -9.72
CA GLY A 211 21.32 16.64 -10.49
C GLY A 211 21.22 15.37 -9.62
N GLU A 212 20.72 15.50 -8.39
CA GLU A 212 20.70 14.44 -7.37
C GLU A 212 19.32 13.77 -7.20
N THR A 213 18.30 14.18 -7.97
CA THR A 213 17.00 13.49 -7.99
C THR A 213 17.13 12.16 -8.73
N VAL A 214 16.50 11.09 -8.21
CA VAL A 214 16.71 9.71 -8.69
C VAL A 214 15.43 9.05 -9.24
N VAL A 215 14.40 9.83 -9.52
CA VAL A 215 13.10 9.32 -10.00
C VAL A 215 13.26 8.58 -11.32
N LEU A 216 12.71 7.36 -11.37
CA LEU A 216 12.60 6.55 -12.59
C LEU A 216 11.27 6.80 -13.29
N ASP A 217 11.30 7.03 -14.60
CA ASP A 217 10.10 7.45 -15.35
C ASP A 217 8.98 6.39 -15.37
N ASN A 218 9.35 5.11 -15.39
CA ASN A 218 8.45 3.95 -15.35
C ASN A 218 8.01 3.57 -13.92
N MET A 219 8.59 4.17 -12.88
CA MET A 219 8.33 3.86 -11.46
C MET A 219 8.14 5.09 -10.58
N LYS A 220 7.60 6.18 -11.14
CA LYS A 220 7.37 7.45 -10.42
C LYS A 220 6.61 7.28 -9.10
N HIS A 221 5.66 6.35 -9.06
CA HIS A 221 4.84 6.03 -7.88
C HIS A 221 5.67 5.51 -6.69
N CYS A 222 6.84 4.91 -6.93
CA CYS A 222 7.74 4.48 -5.85
C CYS A 222 8.37 5.67 -5.11
N PHE A 223 8.46 6.83 -5.76
CA PHE A 223 9.05 8.05 -5.22
C PHE A 223 7.99 9.05 -4.74
N CYS A 224 6.79 8.57 -4.44
CA CYS A 224 5.70 9.40 -3.95
C CYS A 224 5.86 9.75 -2.45
N ASN A 225 5.01 10.63 -1.94
CA ASN A 225 5.01 11.07 -0.55
C ASN A 225 4.20 10.14 0.38
N ALA A 226 4.08 8.86 0.04
CA ALA A 226 3.35 7.90 0.85
C ALA A 226 3.96 7.80 2.26
N LEU A 227 3.10 7.64 3.25
CA LEU A 227 3.49 7.53 4.65
C LEU A 227 3.32 6.08 5.12
N LEU A 228 4.40 5.32 5.00
CA LEU A 228 4.47 3.91 5.42
C LEU A 228 5.32 3.79 6.69
N ASN A 229 4.73 3.19 7.73
CA ASN A 229 5.43 2.89 8.97
C ASN A 229 4.64 1.84 9.77
N TYR A 230 5.32 1.09 10.63
CA TYR A 230 4.68 0.13 11.53
C TYR A 230 3.95 0.80 12.71
N SER A 231 4.30 2.05 13.05
CA SER A 231 3.73 2.77 14.19
C SER A 231 2.93 3.99 13.77
N GLY A 232 1.67 4.06 14.21
CA GLY A 232 0.83 5.24 14.06
C GLY A 232 1.41 6.49 14.75
N LYS A 233 2.16 6.33 15.85
CA LYS A 233 2.85 7.43 16.53
C LYS A 233 3.99 7.99 15.67
N LEU A 234 4.76 7.12 15.01
CA LEU A 234 5.82 7.53 14.09
C LEU A 234 5.23 8.25 12.86
N LYS A 235 4.13 7.74 12.29
CA LYS A 235 3.39 8.43 11.23
C LYS A 235 2.93 9.82 11.70
N TYR A 236 2.30 9.90 12.87
CA TYR A 236 1.83 11.16 13.44
C TYR A 236 2.95 12.17 13.71
N LYS A 237 4.13 11.69 14.12
CA LYS A 237 5.31 12.54 14.27
C LYS A 237 5.73 13.17 12.95
N VAL A 238 5.84 12.38 11.87
CA VAL A 238 6.18 12.90 10.52
C VAL A 238 5.16 13.94 10.06
N ILE A 239 3.87 13.65 10.24
CA ILE A 239 2.76 14.55 9.91
C ILE A 239 2.89 15.87 10.68
N THR A 240 3.08 15.81 11.99
CA THR A 240 3.14 16.98 12.88
C THR A 240 4.38 17.82 12.61
N ASP A 241 5.54 17.19 12.45
CA ASP A 241 6.79 17.88 12.15
C ASP A 241 6.71 18.57 10.77
N SER A 242 6.09 17.92 9.77
CA SER A 242 5.86 18.52 8.45
C SER A 242 4.93 19.73 8.53
N HIS A 243 3.79 19.63 9.22
CA HIS A 243 2.86 20.74 9.37
C HIS A 243 3.47 21.92 10.14
N ARG A 244 4.18 21.65 11.24
CA ARG A 244 4.90 22.69 12.00
C ARG A 244 5.89 23.43 11.11
N LEU A 245 6.68 22.69 10.32
CA LEU A 245 7.66 23.27 9.42
C LEU A 245 7.01 24.13 8.33
N ILE A 246 5.86 23.73 7.79
CA ILE A 246 5.10 24.55 6.83
C ILE A 246 4.68 25.89 7.46
N VAL A 247 4.08 25.84 8.65
CA VAL A 247 3.59 27.04 9.36
C VAL A 247 4.74 27.98 9.76
N GLU A 248 5.86 27.42 10.23
CA GLU A 248 7.04 28.22 10.59
C GLU A 248 7.68 28.87 9.35
N ALA A 249 7.73 28.14 8.23
CA ALA A 249 8.38 28.57 7.00
C ALA A 249 7.72 29.80 6.35
N ASP A 250 6.43 30.01 6.57
CA ASP A 250 5.70 31.19 6.06
C ASP A 250 6.27 32.50 6.63
N ASN A 251 6.92 32.45 7.79
CA ASN A 251 7.49 33.63 8.45
C ASN A 251 9.02 33.75 8.27
N PHE A 252 9.68 32.83 7.56
CA PHE A 252 11.15 32.86 7.44
C PHE A 252 11.66 34.13 6.79
N ALA A 253 11.00 34.66 5.76
CA ALA A 253 11.43 35.87 5.08
C ALA A 253 11.35 37.10 6.01
N ASP A 254 10.28 37.22 6.78
CA ASP A 254 10.11 38.31 7.75
C ASP A 254 11.12 38.21 8.90
N ARG A 255 11.29 37.01 9.48
CA ARG A 255 12.30 36.77 10.52
C ARG A 255 13.70 37.06 9.99
N TYR A 256 14.02 36.66 8.77
CA TYR A 256 15.31 36.98 8.15
C TYR A 256 15.48 38.47 7.89
N ALA A 257 14.43 39.26 7.70
CA ALA A 257 14.57 40.71 7.59
C ALA A 257 14.80 41.36 8.97
N ASN A 258 13.99 40.95 9.96
CA ASN A 258 13.70 41.76 11.15
C ASN A 258 14.19 41.15 12.48
N ASP A 259 14.49 39.86 12.55
CA ASP A 259 14.90 39.15 13.77
C ASP A 259 16.42 38.88 13.77
N ILE A 260 17.16 39.65 14.58
CA ILE A 260 18.62 39.52 14.68
C ILE A 260 19.05 38.19 15.31
N ILE A 261 18.23 37.61 16.20
CA ILE A 261 18.52 36.33 16.85
C ILE A 261 18.39 35.21 15.81
N PHE A 262 17.33 35.26 14.99
CA PHE A 262 17.15 34.31 13.89
C PHE A 262 18.31 34.36 12.88
N LYS A 263 18.80 35.55 12.53
CA LYS A 263 20.00 35.69 11.67
C LYS A 263 21.23 35.03 12.29
N GLN A 264 21.48 35.28 13.58
CA GLN A 264 22.61 34.67 14.28
C GLN A 264 22.48 33.14 14.36
N GLU A 265 21.26 32.63 14.55
CA GLU A 265 20.97 31.20 14.52
C GLU A 265 21.23 30.59 13.13
N LEU A 266 20.79 31.27 12.06
CA LEU A 266 21.05 30.83 10.69
C LEU A 266 22.54 30.81 10.34
N GLU A 267 23.31 31.81 10.76
CA GLU A 267 24.77 31.79 10.54
C GLU A 267 25.45 30.63 11.26
N ARG A 268 24.97 30.22 12.45
CA ARG A 268 25.46 29.00 13.11
C ARG A 268 25.07 27.73 12.35
N LEU A 269 23.82 27.64 11.90
CA LEU A 269 23.31 26.50 11.11
C LEU A 269 24.11 26.27 9.83
N LYS A 270 24.67 27.33 9.24
CA LYS A 270 25.50 27.21 8.02
C LYS A 270 26.67 26.25 8.19
N GLU A 271 27.27 26.19 9.38
CA GLU A 271 28.39 25.28 9.70
C GLU A 271 27.89 23.97 10.31
N GLU A 272 26.93 24.03 11.24
CA GLU A 272 26.45 22.86 11.98
C GLU A 272 25.56 21.92 11.14
N LYS A 273 24.74 22.50 10.25
CA LYS A 273 23.65 21.86 9.51
C LYS A 273 23.46 22.53 8.14
N PRO A 274 24.42 22.36 7.21
CA PRO A 274 24.46 23.11 5.96
C PRO A 274 23.26 22.84 5.05
N LEU A 275 22.66 21.65 5.10
CA LEU A 275 21.46 21.33 4.32
C LEU A 275 20.26 22.12 4.83
N GLU A 276 20.00 22.13 6.14
CA GLU A 276 18.91 22.87 6.75
C GLU A 276 19.05 24.38 6.53
N TYR A 277 20.27 24.92 6.66
CA TYR A 277 20.56 26.31 6.27
C TYR A 277 20.18 26.56 4.81
N SER A 278 20.63 25.71 3.89
CA SER A 278 20.35 25.84 2.45
C SER A 278 18.86 25.77 2.15
N MET A 279 18.11 24.91 2.84
CA MET A 279 16.66 24.82 2.71
C MET A 279 15.97 26.10 3.17
N ILE A 280 16.34 26.65 4.33
CA ILE A 280 15.75 27.91 4.83
C ILE A 280 16.05 29.07 3.89
N MET A 281 17.30 29.24 3.46
CA MET A 281 17.69 30.31 2.52
C MET A 281 17.01 30.15 1.15
N THR A 282 16.83 28.91 0.69
CA THR A 282 16.09 28.62 -0.54
C THR A 282 14.62 29.02 -0.39
N LYS A 283 13.95 28.67 0.72
CA LYS A 283 12.56 29.07 0.98
C LYS A 283 12.39 30.59 1.07
N ILE A 284 13.35 31.30 1.66
CA ILE A 284 13.35 32.77 1.71
C ILE A 284 13.43 33.36 0.30
N SER A 285 14.29 32.80 -0.55
CA SER A 285 14.51 33.27 -1.93
C SER A 285 13.40 32.85 -2.89
N HIS A 286 12.73 31.74 -2.59
CA HIS A 286 11.67 31.11 -3.38
C HIS A 286 10.44 30.82 -2.49
N PRO A 287 9.69 31.87 -2.09
CA PRO A 287 8.57 31.73 -1.16
C PRO A 287 7.44 30.85 -1.71
N GLU A 288 7.37 30.63 -3.03
CA GLU A 288 6.42 29.74 -3.70
C GLU A 288 6.66 28.25 -3.44
N LEU A 289 7.88 27.85 -3.05
CA LEU A 289 8.21 26.44 -2.83
C LEU A 289 7.65 25.95 -1.50
N ASN A 290 7.13 24.73 -1.48
CA ASN A 290 6.67 24.09 -0.24
C ASN A 290 7.86 23.65 0.61
N MET A 291 7.78 23.84 1.93
CA MET A 291 8.85 23.39 2.83
C MET A 291 8.73 21.89 3.16
N ALA A 292 7.51 21.36 3.21
CA ALA A 292 7.23 19.95 3.46
C ALA A 292 5.87 19.55 2.83
N THR A 293 5.57 18.25 2.85
CA THR A 293 4.26 17.70 2.50
C THR A 293 3.21 18.07 3.55
N GLU A 294 2.07 18.60 3.10
CA GLU A 294 0.87 18.76 3.94
C GLU A 294 0.02 17.49 3.86
N TYR A 295 -0.12 16.79 4.99
CA TYR A 295 -0.94 15.58 5.12
C TYR A 295 -2.37 15.88 5.58
N TYR A 296 -2.75 17.15 5.74
CA TYR A 296 -4.10 17.60 6.09
C TYR A 296 -4.65 17.07 7.42
N PHE A 297 -3.78 16.53 8.28
CA PHE A 297 -4.18 15.95 9.55
C PHE A 297 -4.67 17.02 10.54
N ASP A 298 -4.06 18.21 10.54
CA ASP A 298 -4.53 19.34 11.35
C ASP A 298 -5.99 19.69 10.99
N SER A 299 -6.29 19.76 9.68
CA SER A 299 -7.65 19.99 9.19
C SER A 299 -8.60 18.86 9.59
N PHE A 300 -8.16 17.60 9.48
CA PHE A 300 -8.94 16.43 9.91
C PHE A 300 -9.24 16.46 11.41
N SER A 301 -8.27 16.81 12.24
CA SER A 301 -8.43 16.86 13.70
C SER A 301 -9.43 17.92 14.18
N LYS A 302 -9.72 18.93 13.34
CA LYS A 302 -10.59 20.07 13.63
C LYS A 302 -11.97 19.98 12.98
N ILE A 303 -12.29 18.89 12.29
CA ILE A 303 -13.62 18.71 11.67
C ILE A 303 -14.75 18.77 12.71
N GLU A 304 -15.94 19.09 12.24
CA GLU A 304 -17.14 19.25 13.08
C GLU A 304 -18.31 18.43 12.53
N GLY A 305 -19.30 18.15 13.37
CA GLY A 305 -20.53 17.46 12.97
C GLY A 305 -20.35 15.95 12.86
N GLU A 306 -20.71 15.37 11.71
CA GLU A 306 -20.73 13.91 11.53
C GLU A 306 -19.50 13.42 10.77
N LEU A 307 -18.93 12.30 11.20
CA LEU A 307 -17.88 11.56 10.50
C LEU A 307 -18.40 10.17 10.11
N THR A 308 -18.21 9.77 8.86
CA THR A 308 -18.42 8.40 8.40
C THR A 308 -17.07 7.76 8.09
N ILE A 309 -16.84 6.55 8.60
CA ILE A 309 -15.59 5.80 8.39
C ILE A 309 -15.93 4.50 7.66
N ILE A 310 -15.22 4.22 6.56
CA ILE A 310 -15.40 3.02 5.74
C ILE A 310 -14.05 2.40 5.41
N GLY A 311 -13.95 1.07 5.58
CA GLY A 311 -12.82 0.31 5.06
C GLY A 311 -11.54 0.45 5.89
N MET A 312 -11.67 0.73 7.19
CA MET A 312 -10.59 0.78 8.17
C MET A 312 -10.84 -0.23 9.30
N SER A 313 -9.77 -0.73 9.91
CA SER A 313 -9.83 -1.44 11.19
C SER A 313 -9.39 -0.49 12.32
N PRO A 314 -10.03 -0.53 13.50
CA PRO A 314 -9.61 0.23 14.67
C PRO A 314 -8.25 -0.19 15.25
N ASN A 315 -7.71 -1.34 14.81
CA ASN A 315 -6.41 -1.83 15.27
C ASN A 315 -5.23 -1.22 14.50
N ASN A 316 -5.48 -0.58 13.35
CA ASN A 316 -4.46 0.07 12.55
C ASN A 316 -4.62 1.60 12.63
N ASP A 317 -3.53 2.32 12.40
CA ASP A 317 -3.51 3.79 12.35
C ASP A 317 -4.14 4.44 13.60
N ALA A 318 -3.72 3.99 14.78
CA ALA A 318 -4.26 4.43 16.07
C ALA A 318 -4.30 5.97 16.22
N HIS A 319 -3.34 6.68 15.65
CA HIS A 319 -3.29 8.15 15.66
C HIS A 319 -4.54 8.80 15.05
N ILE A 320 -5.19 8.15 14.08
CA ILE A 320 -6.43 8.62 13.47
C ILE A 320 -7.58 8.53 14.47
N PHE A 321 -7.69 7.41 15.20
CA PHE A 321 -8.71 7.23 16.23
C PHE A 321 -8.46 8.13 17.44
N ASP A 322 -7.21 8.37 17.82
CA ASP A 322 -6.84 9.33 18.86
C ASP A 322 -7.31 10.75 18.51
N ALA A 323 -7.14 11.18 17.25
CA ALA A 323 -7.65 12.46 16.77
C ALA A 323 -9.19 12.52 16.79
N ILE A 324 -9.88 11.43 16.44
CA ILE A 324 -11.35 11.36 16.49
C ILE A 324 -11.84 11.46 17.93
N LEU A 325 -11.24 10.70 18.85
CA LEU A 325 -11.66 10.59 20.24
C LEU A 325 -11.37 11.88 21.04
N SER A 326 -10.32 12.60 20.68
CA SER A 326 -9.98 13.90 21.29
C SER A 326 -10.81 15.07 20.75
N ASN A 327 -11.48 14.91 19.60
CA ASN A 327 -12.26 15.97 18.97
C ASN A 327 -13.69 16.08 19.54
N LYS A 328 -13.89 17.08 20.40
CA LYS A 328 -15.20 17.37 21.05
C LYS A 328 -16.25 18.00 20.12
N LYS A 329 -15.88 18.39 18.90
CA LYS A 329 -16.79 19.03 17.93
C LYS A 329 -17.51 18.02 17.03
N LEU A 330 -17.12 16.74 17.11
CA LEU A 330 -17.85 15.66 16.48
C LEU A 330 -19.11 15.33 17.29
N SER A 331 -20.25 15.38 16.63
CA SER A 331 -21.54 14.99 17.21
C SER A 331 -21.82 13.50 17.03
N LYS A 332 -21.25 12.87 15.99
CA LYS A 332 -21.50 11.47 15.64
C LYS A 332 -20.41 10.90 14.74
N VAL A 333 -20.08 9.63 14.97
CA VAL A 333 -19.20 8.81 14.12
C VAL A 333 -19.97 7.56 13.68
N ILE A 334 -20.18 7.38 12.37
CA ILE A 334 -20.72 6.16 11.80
C ILE A 334 -19.55 5.30 11.34
N PHE A 335 -19.30 4.19 12.02
CA PHE A 335 -18.23 3.27 11.68
C PHE A 335 -18.79 2.05 10.93
N TYR A 336 -18.44 1.92 9.65
CA TYR A 336 -18.81 0.76 8.86
C TYR A 336 -17.80 -0.37 9.03
N TYR A 337 -18.14 -1.34 9.87
CA TYR A 337 -17.27 -2.47 10.18
C TYR A 337 -17.43 -3.61 9.18
N TYR A 338 -16.33 -4.30 8.90
CA TYR A 338 -16.32 -5.55 8.14
C TYR A 338 -16.25 -6.77 9.08
N ASP A 339 -15.29 -6.77 10.01
CA ASP A 339 -15.12 -7.83 11.01
C ASP A 339 -15.95 -7.53 12.28
N GLU A 340 -16.60 -8.54 12.84
CA GLU A 340 -17.32 -8.44 14.11
C GLU A 340 -16.37 -8.14 15.28
N LYS A 341 -15.09 -8.53 15.19
CA LYS A 341 -14.05 -8.17 16.17
C LYS A 341 -13.84 -6.66 16.24
N ASP A 342 -13.81 -5.98 15.09
CA ASP A 342 -13.67 -4.53 15.04
C ASP A 342 -14.88 -3.82 15.67
N ARG A 343 -16.10 -4.33 15.42
CA ARG A 343 -17.31 -3.84 16.10
C ARG A 343 -17.19 -4.02 17.61
N ALA A 344 -16.85 -5.22 18.07
CA ALA A 344 -16.76 -5.53 19.49
C ALA A 344 -15.72 -4.65 20.19
N PHE A 345 -14.57 -4.40 19.54
CA PHE A 345 -13.55 -3.48 20.04
C PHE A 345 -14.11 -2.07 20.22
N ILE A 346 -14.70 -1.47 19.17
CA ILE A 346 -15.26 -0.11 19.23
C ILE A 346 -16.37 0.00 20.28
N GLU A 347 -17.31 -0.95 20.32
CA GLU A 347 -18.42 -0.91 21.29
C GLU A 347 -17.97 -1.08 22.75
N THR A 348 -16.80 -1.70 22.96
CA THR A 348 -16.19 -1.90 24.28
C THR A 348 -15.39 -0.69 24.73
N TYR A 349 -14.54 -0.14 23.84
CA TYR A 349 -13.54 0.85 24.22
C TYR A 349 -13.92 2.29 23.86
N PHE A 350 -14.81 2.52 22.90
CA PHE A 350 -15.14 3.87 22.42
C PHE A 350 -16.51 4.37 22.94
N PRO A 351 -16.71 5.71 23.04
CA PRO A 351 -17.94 6.26 23.60
C PRO A 351 -19.17 5.94 22.74
N LYS A 352 -20.12 5.18 23.30
CA LYS A 352 -21.39 4.80 22.63
C LYS A 352 -22.25 5.99 22.18
N ARG A 353 -22.12 7.14 22.84
CA ARG A 353 -22.82 8.38 22.44
C ARG A 353 -22.27 8.99 21.15
N LEU A 354 -21.01 8.67 20.82
CA LEU A 354 -20.30 9.19 19.66
C LEU A 354 -20.32 8.18 18.52
N PHE A 355 -19.99 6.92 18.79
CA PHE A 355 -19.86 5.87 17.78
C PHE A 355 -21.16 5.08 17.56
N GLN A 356 -21.53 4.93 16.30
CA GLN A 356 -22.56 4.01 15.81
C GLN A 356 -21.93 3.04 14.81
N CYS A 357 -21.91 1.76 15.15
CA CYS A 357 -21.43 0.70 14.27
C CYS A 357 -22.53 0.24 13.29
N GLU A 358 -22.19 0.15 12.01
CA GLU A 358 -23.05 -0.45 10.99
C GLU A 358 -22.26 -1.48 10.17
N LYS A 359 -22.89 -2.60 9.82
CA LYS A 359 -22.22 -3.59 8.97
C LYS A 359 -22.04 -3.04 7.57
N VAL A 360 -20.81 -3.08 7.04
CA VAL A 360 -20.48 -2.52 5.72
C VAL A 360 -21.28 -3.18 4.59
N ASP A 361 -21.65 -4.46 4.71
CA ASP A 361 -22.51 -5.15 3.75
C ASP A 361 -23.89 -4.48 3.58
N ALA A 362 -24.43 -3.90 4.65
CA ALA A 362 -25.68 -3.16 4.59
C ALA A 362 -25.52 -1.89 3.75
N LEU A 363 -24.38 -1.20 3.87
CA LEU A 363 -24.05 -0.06 3.01
C LEU A 363 -23.99 -0.48 1.55
N TRP A 364 -23.23 -1.54 1.22
CA TRP A 364 -23.10 -2.02 -0.16
C TRP A 364 -24.43 -2.47 -0.77
N THR A 365 -25.32 -3.03 0.04
CA THR A 365 -26.68 -3.39 -0.38
C THR A 365 -27.51 -2.13 -0.66
N ARG A 366 -27.47 -1.12 0.22
CA ARG A 366 -28.18 0.17 0.01
C ARG A 366 -27.70 0.89 -1.25
N LEU A 367 -26.40 0.84 -1.50
CA LEU A 367 -25.75 1.46 -2.67
C LEU A 367 -25.86 0.63 -3.95
N ASP A 368 -26.48 -0.54 -3.89
CA ASP A 368 -26.64 -1.45 -5.04
C ASP A 368 -25.30 -1.81 -5.70
N CYS A 369 -24.26 -1.98 -4.88
CA CYS A 369 -22.89 -2.24 -5.34
C CYS A 369 -22.28 -3.47 -4.66
N LYS A 370 -23.11 -4.36 -4.12
CA LYS A 370 -22.65 -5.64 -3.57
C LYS A 370 -22.04 -6.47 -4.71
N ARG A 371 -20.90 -7.11 -4.41
CA ARG A 371 -20.21 -7.95 -5.39
C ARG A 371 -21.10 -9.11 -5.82
N LYS A 372 -21.11 -9.36 -7.14
CA LYS A 372 -21.73 -10.55 -7.69
C LYS A 372 -20.91 -11.77 -7.30
N THR A 373 -21.59 -12.77 -6.77
CA THR A 373 -21.03 -14.09 -6.50
C THR A 373 -21.53 -15.05 -7.56
N TYR A 374 -20.62 -15.80 -8.18
CA TYR A 374 -20.97 -16.83 -9.15
C TYR A 374 -20.72 -18.22 -8.55
N ASN A 375 -21.49 -19.19 -9.01
CA ASN A 375 -21.21 -20.60 -8.83
C ASN A 375 -21.51 -21.31 -10.15
N CYS A 376 -20.48 -21.50 -10.96
CA CYS A 376 -20.58 -21.97 -12.33
C CYS A 376 -20.67 -23.50 -12.47
N ASN A 377 -20.36 -24.25 -11.41
CA ASN A 377 -20.38 -25.73 -11.37
C ASN A 377 -19.74 -26.38 -12.62
N TYR A 378 -18.53 -25.95 -12.97
CA TYR A 378 -17.80 -26.49 -14.12
C TYR A 378 -17.53 -28.00 -13.96
N LYS A 379 -17.66 -28.74 -15.05
CA LYS A 379 -17.22 -30.15 -15.12
C LYS A 379 -15.72 -30.18 -15.34
N LEU A 380 -14.98 -30.50 -14.29
CA LEU A 380 -13.52 -30.66 -14.37
C LEU A 380 -13.16 -32.09 -14.80
N PRO A 381 -12.10 -32.28 -15.60
CA PRO A 381 -11.58 -33.59 -15.89
C PRO A 381 -10.92 -34.15 -14.61
N TYR A 382 -11.67 -34.92 -13.83
CA TYR A 382 -11.18 -35.48 -12.56
C TYR A 382 -10.05 -36.51 -12.75
N GLU A 383 -9.93 -37.10 -13.93
CA GLU A 383 -8.83 -37.99 -14.27
C GLU A 383 -7.51 -37.19 -14.32
N HIS A 384 -6.58 -37.51 -13.42
CA HIS A 384 -5.26 -36.87 -13.28
C HIS A 384 -5.27 -35.41 -12.82
N LEU A 385 -6.38 -34.91 -12.28
CA LEU A 385 -6.48 -33.53 -11.80
C LEU A 385 -5.40 -33.19 -10.77
N ASP A 386 -5.10 -34.11 -9.85
CA ASP A 386 -4.06 -33.95 -8.83
C ASP A 386 -2.68 -33.68 -9.44
N LYS A 387 -2.32 -34.40 -10.51
CA LYS A 387 -1.03 -34.20 -11.22
C LYS A 387 -0.95 -32.83 -11.86
N PHE A 388 -2.05 -32.36 -12.46
CA PHE A 388 -2.10 -31.01 -13.02
C PHE A 388 -1.99 -29.94 -11.93
N ILE A 389 -2.61 -30.15 -10.77
CA ILE A 389 -2.48 -29.22 -9.64
C ILE A 389 -1.04 -29.17 -9.12
N GLU A 390 -0.37 -30.32 -9.00
CA GLU A 390 1.06 -30.36 -8.64
C GLU A 390 1.90 -29.55 -9.64
N ILE A 391 1.65 -29.70 -10.93
CA ILE A 391 2.32 -28.91 -11.98
C ILE A 391 2.00 -27.42 -11.82
N PHE A 392 0.74 -27.03 -11.64
CA PHE A 392 0.36 -25.62 -11.50
C PHE A 392 0.96 -24.96 -10.27
N ASN A 393 1.03 -25.69 -9.16
CA ASN A 393 1.70 -25.23 -7.94
C ASN A 393 3.21 -25.10 -8.15
N ALA A 394 3.84 -26.02 -8.87
CA ALA A 394 5.27 -25.91 -9.21
C ALA A 394 5.55 -24.73 -10.16
N LEU A 395 4.74 -24.54 -11.20
CA LEU A 395 4.88 -23.44 -12.17
C LEU A 395 4.60 -22.08 -11.55
N SER A 396 3.62 -21.99 -10.65
CA SER A 396 3.31 -20.76 -9.96
C SER A 396 4.27 -20.48 -8.81
N ASP A 397 4.86 -21.48 -8.18
CA ASP A 397 5.60 -21.33 -6.93
C ASP A 397 4.74 -20.62 -5.84
N ASP A 398 3.46 -21.02 -5.80
CA ASP A 398 2.43 -20.62 -4.82
C ASP A 398 1.50 -21.82 -4.56
N PHE A 399 1.72 -22.53 -3.45
CA PHE A 399 0.98 -23.75 -3.15
C PHE A 399 -0.48 -23.44 -2.81
N VAL A 400 -1.40 -23.98 -3.60
CA VAL A 400 -2.84 -23.90 -3.36
C VAL A 400 -3.43 -25.32 -3.37
N SER A 401 -4.29 -25.63 -2.40
CA SER A 401 -4.95 -26.93 -2.33
C SER A 401 -5.93 -27.13 -3.48
N LEU A 402 -6.10 -28.38 -3.93
CA LEU A 402 -7.08 -28.76 -4.96
C LEU A 402 -8.47 -28.18 -4.66
N GLU A 403 -8.96 -28.37 -3.43
CA GLU A 403 -10.27 -27.87 -3.01
C GLU A 403 -10.40 -26.35 -3.20
N THR A 404 -9.36 -25.60 -2.84
CA THR A 404 -9.33 -24.15 -3.00
C THR A 404 -9.32 -23.77 -4.48
N ILE A 405 -8.53 -24.44 -5.31
CA ILE A 405 -8.49 -24.19 -6.76
C ILE A 405 -9.87 -24.43 -7.37
N ILE A 406 -10.49 -25.58 -7.10
CA ILE A 406 -11.84 -25.92 -7.60
C ILE A 406 -12.86 -24.86 -7.16
N LYS A 407 -12.81 -24.46 -5.89
CA LYS A 407 -13.72 -23.45 -5.32
C LYS A 407 -13.55 -22.09 -6.00
N GLU A 408 -12.32 -21.63 -6.22
CA GLU A 408 -12.06 -20.33 -6.84
C GLU A 408 -12.38 -20.34 -8.35
N VAL A 409 -12.04 -21.40 -9.09
CA VAL A 409 -12.42 -21.56 -10.50
C VAL A 409 -13.93 -21.47 -10.68
N ASN A 410 -14.71 -22.13 -9.81
CA ASN A 410 -16.17 -22.12 -9.88
C ASN A 410 -16.81 -20.75 -9.60
N LYS A 411 -16.07 -19.79 -9.05
CA LYS A 411 -16.54 -18.41 -8.84
C LYS A 411 -16.31 -17.50 -10.04
N ILE A 412 -15.64 -17.98 -11.08
CA ILE A 412 -15.24 -17.17 -12.23
C ILE A 412 -16.14 -17.52 -13.42
N PRO A 413 -16.94 -16.59 -13.95
CA PRO A 413 -17.82 -16.87 -15.09
C PRO A 413 -17.04 -16.98 -16.41
N GLN A 414 -17.65 -17.63 -17.40
CA GLN A 414 -16.99 -17.94 -18.69
C GLN A 414 -16.46 -16.72 -19.44
N PHE A 415 -17.21 -15.60 -19.42
CA PHE A 415 -16.76 -14.37 -20.08
C PHE A 415 -15.48 -13.82 -19.45
N GLU A 416 -15.32 -14.04 -18.15
CA GLU A 416 -14.16 -13.58 -17.38
C GLU A 416 -12.97 -14.52 -17.60
N MET A 417 -13.20 -15.84 -17.63
CA MET A 417 -12.18 -16.81 -18.05
C MET A 417 -11.61 -16.47 -19.43
N LYS A 418 -12.48 -16.14 -20.39
CA LYS A 418 -12.06 -15.71 -21.73
C LYS A 418 -11.19 -14.45 -21.69
N ARG A 419 -11.58 -13.43 -20.90
CA ARG A 419 -10.80 -12.19 -20.73
C ARG A 419 -9.42 -12.50 -20.13
N LEU A 420 -9.35 -13.34 -19.11
CA LEU A 420 -8.10 -13.75 -18.47
C LEU A 420 -7.18 -14.51 -19.44
N CYS A 421 -7.71 -15.48 -20.20
CA CYS A 421 -6.94 -16.18 -21.24
C CYS A 421 -6.40 -15.22 -22.31
N GLN A 422 -7.17 -14.19 -22.69
CA GLN A 422 -6.71 -13.17 -23.63
C GLN A 422 -5.54 -12.35 -23.07
N LEU A 423 -5.57 -11.98 -21.79
CA LEU A 423 -4.44 -11.30 -21.15
C LEU A 423 -3.17 -12.17 -21.19
N VAL A 424 -3.30 -13.44 -20.83
CA VAL A 424 -2.19 -14.41 -20.88
C VAL A 424 -1.67 -14.57 -22.31
N LYS A 425 -2.55 -14.72 -23.30
CA LYS A 425 -2.16 -14.83 -24.71
C LYS A 425 -1.37 -13.61 -25.20
N ILE A 426 -1.82 -12.40 -24.87
CA ILE A 426 -1.14 -11.16 -25.26
C ILE A 426 0.25 -11.10 -24.64
N ASP A 427 0.40 -11.46 -23.36
CA ASP A 427 1.70 -11.48 -22.69
C ASP A 427 2.65 -12.55 -23.24
N MET A 428 2.13 -13.77 -23.49
CA MET A 428 2.89 -14.85 -24.12
C MET A 428 3.42 -14.42 -25.49
N HIS A 429 2.56 -13.85 -26.35
CA HIS A 429 2.96 -13.38 -27.67
C HIS A 429 3.97 -12.21 -27.60
N LYS A 430 3.83 -11.31 -26.62
CA LYS A 430 4.80 -10.22 -26.41
C LYS A 430 6.19 -10.73 -26.04
N ARG A 431 6.27 -11.82 -25.26
CA ARG A 431 7.53 -12.38 -24.74
C ARG A 431 8.17 -13.38 -25.69
N ASN A 432 7.37 -14.19 -26.35
CA ASN A 432 7.81 -15.22 -27.29
C ASN A 432 6.95 -15.18 -28.56
N PRO A 433 7.10 -14.15 -29.40
CA PRO A 433 6.25 -13.94 -30.58
C PRO A 433 6.38 -15.06 -31.62
N PHE A 434 7.49 -15.79 -31.61
CA PHE A 434 7.78 -16.87 -32.56
C PHE A 434 7.56 -18.27 -31.98
N HIS A 435 7.10 -18.39 -30.72
CA HIS A 435 6.91 -19.65 -30.00
C HIS A 435 8.13 -20.60 -30.07
N THR A 436 9.33 -20.02 -30.01
CA THR A 436 10.58 -20.80 -30.03
C THR A 436 10.87 -21.38 -28.65
N THR A 437 11.65 -22.47 -28.61
CA THR A 437 12.17 -23.02 -27.36
C THR A 437 12.96 -21.95 -26.61
N THR A 438 12.68 -21.79 -25.33
CA THR A 438 13.35 -20.84 -24.45
C THR A 438 14.34 -21.56 -23.54
N ASP A 439 15.32 -20.82 -23.02
CA ASP A 439 16.17 -21.34 -21.95
C ASP A 439 15.41 -21.42 -20.61
N GLU A 440 16.06 -21.95 -19.58
CA GLU A 440 15.46 -22.12 -18.25
C GLU A 440 15.06 -20.77 -17.63
N LYS A 441 15.88 -19.73 -17.78
CA LYS A 441 15.59 -18.41 -17.21
C LYS A 441 14.34 -17.82 -17.86
N GLU A 442 14.30 -17.80 -19.18
CA GLU A 442 13.16 -17.31 -19.96
C GLU A 442 11.89 -18.12 -19.66
N PHE A 443 11.98 -19.44 -19.51
CA PHE A 443 10.86 -20.29 -19.11
C PHE A 443 10.33 -19.89 -17.72
N LEU A 444 11.20 -19.71 -16.74
CA LEU A 444 10.80 -19.26 -15.39
C LEU A 444 10.15 -17.88 -15.42
N GLN A 445 10.68 -16.95 -16.23
CA GLN A 445 10.11 -15.61 -16.39
C GLN A 445 8.73 -15.62 -17.06
N GLN A 446 8.50 -16.49 -18.04
CA GLN A 446 7.16 -16.65 -18.64
C GLN A 446 6.14 -17.10 -17.60
N ASN A 447 6.48 -18.10 -16.78
CA ASN A 447 5.59 -18.60 -15.72
C ASN A 447 5.39 -17.57 -14.59
N ALA A 448 6.43 -16.81 -14.24
CA ALA A 448 6.32 -15.69 -13.31
C ALA A 448 5.39 -14.60 -13.85
N SER A 449 5.40 -14.36 -15.17
CA SER A 449 4.51 -13.39 -15.82
C SER A 449 3.03 -13.79 -15.75
N ILE A 450 2.71 -15.06 -16.01
CA ILE A 450 1.34 -15.58 -15.86
C ILE A 450 0.87 -15.40 -14.40
N SER A 451 1.73 -15.75 -13.45
CA SER A 451 1.43 -15.60 -12.02
C SER A 451 1.25 -14.13 -11.62
N TYR A 452 2.07 -13.23 -12.16
CA TYR A 452 1.91 -11.79 -11.99
C TYR A 452 0.54 -11.31 -12.51
N ILE A 453 0.16 -11.69 -13.74
CA ILE A 453 -1.16 -11.37 -14.33
C ILE A 453 -2.29 -11.84 -13.39
N ALA A 454 -2.21 -13.06 -12.88
CA ALA A 454 -3.21 -13.59 -11.94
C ALA A 454 -3.37 -12.66 -10.73
N LEU A 455 -2.27 -12.28 -10.08
CA LEU A 455 -2.28 -11.41 -8.90
C LEU A 455 -2.75 -9.98 -9.19
N GLN A 456 -2.49 -9.46 -10.39
CA GLN A 456 -3.02 -8.16 -10.79
C GLN A 456 -4.55 -8.16 -10.87
N GLU A 457 -5.14 -9.28 -11.28
CA GLU A 457 -6.58 -9.48 -11.46
C GLU A 457 -7.27 -10.05 -10.22
N GLY A 458 -6.54 -10.28 -9.13
CA GLY A 458 -7.10 -10.85 -7.89
C GLY A 458 -7.42 -12.34 -8.01
N ILE A 459 -6.68 -13.06 -8.85
CA ILE A 459 -6.78 -14.51 -9.06
C ILE A 459 -5.52 -15.18 -8.50
N LEU A 460 -5.68 -16.33 -7.82
CA LEU A 460 -4.53 -17.12 -7.39
C LEU A 460 -3.78 -17.66 -8.63
N PRO A 461 -2.43 -17.62 -8.67
CA PRO A 461 -1.65 -18.11 -9.79
C PRO A 461 -2.06 -19.50 -10.33
N SER A 462 -2.16 -20.51 -9.46
CA SER A 462 -2.58 -21.88 -9.84
C SER A 462 -4.00 -21.94 -10.40
N VAL A 463 -4.90 -21.03 -9.99
CA VAL A 463 -6.25 -20.90 -10.54
C VAL A 463 -6.21 -20.38 -11.97
N LEU A 464 -5.34 -19.40 -12.28
CA LEU A 464 -5.19 -18.91 -13.64
C LEU A 464 -4.63 -19.98 -14.58
N TYR A 465 -3.65 -20.78 -14.13
CA TYR A 465 -3.18 -21.93 -14.92
C TYR A 465 -4.32 -22.91 -15.24
N MET A 466 -5.14 -23.25 -14.24
CA MET A 466 -6.32 -24.10 -14.46
C MET A 466 -7.27 -23.50 -15.50
N ILE A 467 -7.57 -22.20 -15.40
CA ILE A 467 -8.43 -21.48 -16.36
C ILE A 467 -7.85 -21.58 -17.77
N CYS A 468 -6.55 -21.37 -17.92
CA CYS A 468 -5.84 -21.44 -19.20
C CYS A 468 -5.95 -22.82 -19.85
N ILE A 469 -5.80 -23.90 -19.06
CA ILE A 469 -5.92 -25.28 -19.56
C ILE A 469 -7.37 -25.63 -19.91
N MET A 470 -8.34 -25.26 -19.05
CA MET A 470 -9.76 -25.50 -19.30
C MET A 470 -10.29 -24.78 -20.55
N ASN A 471 -9.65 -23.66 -20.92
CA ASN A 471 -10.10 -22.79 -22.01
C ASN A 471 -8.97 -22.54 -23.02
N PHE A 472 -8.18 -23.59 -23.28
CA PHE A 472 -6.98 -23.53 -24.11
C PHE A 472 -7.26 -23.03 -25.54
N GLU A 473 -8.50 -23.18 -26.02
CA GLU A 473 -8.93 -22.66 -27.31
C GLU A 473 -8.80 -21.13 -27.44
N TYR A 474 -8.84 -20.37 -26.34
CA TYR A 474 -8.63 -18.92 -26.39
C TYR A 474 -7.17 -18.52 -26.35
N ILE A 475 -6.27 -19.45 -26.00
CA ILE A 475 -4.82 -19.21 -25.89
C ILE A 475 -4.12 -19.65 -27.17
N LYS A 476 -4.46 -20.84 -27.69
CA LYS A 476 -3.83 -21.36 -28.90
C LYS A 476 -3.89 -20.35 -30.05
N GLU A 477 -2.81 -20.24 -30.80
CA GLU A 477 -2.86 -19.56 -32.09
C GLU A 477 -3.64 -20.46 -33.06
N MET A 478 -4.51 -19.86 -33.88
CA MET A 478 -5.16 -20.62 -34.95
C MET A 478 -4.06 -20.89 -35.97
N ALA A 479 -3.68 -22.16 -36.10
CA ALA A 479 -2.73 -22.64 -37.11
C ALA A 479 -3.22 -22.37 -38.53
#